data_AF-A0A934XSE3-F1
#
_entry.id   AF-A0A934XSE3-F1
#
_cell.length_a   1.000
_cell.length_b   1.000
_cell.length_c   1.000
_cell.angle_alpha   90.00
_cell.angle_beta   90.00
_cell.angle_gamma   90.00
#
_symmetry.space_group_name_H-M   'P 1'
#
loop_
_entity.id
_entity.type
_entity.pdbx_description
1 polymer ?
#
loop_
_entity_poly.entity_id
_entity_poly.type
_entity_poly.pdbx_seq_one_letter_code
_entity_poly.pdbx_strand_id
1 'polypeptide(L)'
;MQVRGDATDVEVVTVEPPPAPTFTPAPPTLTPTITPTATEAVGFDVEGIEEFPNWGNNWLKVGAQIKANNGAPLWGYRLMFVLEGRGQSWVSPQVSDSSWGYSAPNRLTPLPDARLVNLQFDTNGFAELGDNVWQVYVVDGSGARRESSIVRLYTSASQPKWYHIRFKRRF
;
A
#
# COMPACT_ATOMS: atom_id res chain seq x y z
N MET A 1 -52.10 75.48 -7.60
CA MET A 1 -52.38 75.46 -6.15
C MET A 1 -53.84 75.11 -5.99
N GLN A 2 -54.15 73.86 -5.64
CA GLN A 2 -55.52 73.47 -5.31
C GLN A 2 -55.43 72.29 -4.33
N VAL A 3 -56.05 72.48 -3.16
CA VAL A 3 -56.24 71.46 -2.12
C VAL A 3 -57.74 71.43 -1.82
N ARG A 4 -58.22 70.23 -1.45
CA ARG A 4 -59.53 69.85 -0.86
C ARG A 4 -60.63 69.53 -1.87
N GLY A 5 -61.43 68.48 -1.70
CA GLY A 5 -61.56 67.42 -0.67
C GLY A 5 -62.52 66.34 -1.24
N ASP A 6 -62.26 65.05 -1.07
CA ASP A 6 -62.65 64.14 0.03
C ASP A 6 -64.05 63.50 -0.11
N ALA A 7 -64.07 62.15 -0.14
CA ALA A 7 -65.10 61.18 0.28
C ALA A 7 -64.78 59.79 -0.37
N THR A 8 -64.11 58.86 0.32
CA THR A 8 -64.67 57.68 1.05
C THR A 8 -65.63 56.84 0.18
N ASP A 9 -65.45 55.55 -0.06
CA ASP A 9 -65.27 54.46 0.89
C ASP A 9 -64.91 53.17 0.10
N VAL A 10 -63.90 52.39 0.52
CA VAL A 10 -63.62 51.07 -0.08
C VAL A 10 -63.45 50.07 1.05
N GLU A 11 -64.43 49.16 1.13
CA GLU A 11 -64.47 48.04 2.04
C GLU A 11 -63.24 47.13 1.86
N VAL A 12 -62.35 47.10 2.84
CA VAL A 12 -61.15 46.26 2.81
C VAL A 12 -61.52 44.85 3.28
N VAL A 13 -61.72 43.95 2.32
CA VAL A 13 -61.83 42.51 2.59
C VAL A 13 -60.44 41.99 2.99
N THR A 14 -60.30 41.59 4.25
CA THR A 14 -59.06 40.96 4.76
C THR A 14 -59.06 39.49 4.36
N VAL A 15 -58.20 39.12 3.39
CA VAL A 15 -57.94 37.72 3.02
C VAL A 15 -56.88 37.13 3.96
N GLU A 16 -57.19 35.96 4.54
CA GLU A 16 -56.28 35.22 5.43
C GLU A 16 -55.03 34.74 4.66
N PRO A 17 -53.81 34.87 5.22
CA PRO A 17 -52.59 34.42 4.55
C PRO A 17 -52.57 32.90 4.40
N PRO A 18 -52.00 32.36 3.31
CA PRO A 18 -51.96 30.92 3.07
C PRO A 18 -51.15 30.18 4.17
N PRO A 19 -51.51 28.92 4.47
CA PRO A 19 -50.84 28.14 5.50
C PRO A 19 -49.35 27.94 5.20
N ALA A 20 -48.52 28.00 6.24
CA ALA A 20 -47.08 27.84 6.14
C ALA A 20 -46.69 26.43 5.64
N PRO A 21 -45.64 26.30 4.81
CA PRO A 21 -45.20 25.00 4.31
C PRO A 21 -44.67 24.12 5.46
N THR A 22 -45.17 22.89 5.50
CA THR A 22 -44.73 21.85 6.45
C THR A 22 -43.43 21.21 5.94
N PHE A 23 -42.37 21.22 6.75
CA PHE A 23 -41.13 20.53 6.41
C PHE A 23 -41.27 19.03 6.63
N THR A 24 -41.32 18.25 5.55
CA THR A 24 -41.18 16.79 5.61
C THR A 24 -39.71 16.43 5.85
N PRO A 25 -39.38 15.54 6.82
CA PRO A 25 -38.01 15.07 6.99
C PRO A 25 -37.53 14.34 5.72
N ALA A 26 -36.31 14.66 5.28
CA ALA A 26 -35.71 14.02 4.12
C ALA A 26 -35.55 12.50 4.36
N PRO A 27 -35.66 11.67 3.31
CA PRO A 27 -35.40 10.24 3.41
C PRO A 27 -33.99 9.97 3.96
N PRO A 28 -33.76 8.88 4.71
CA PRO A 28 -32.43 8.53 5.18
C PRO A 28 -31.48 8.35 3.99
N THR A 29 -30.37 9.09 4.00
CA THR A 29 -29.27 8.92 3.04
C THR A 29 -28.68 7.53 3.21
N LEU A 30 -28.71 6.71 2.15
CA LEU A 30 -28.03 5.41 2.14
C LEU A 30 -26.54 5.63 2.45
N THR A 31 -26.05 5.06 3.55
CA THR A 31 -24.62 4.96 3.82
C THR A 31 -23.98 4.15 2.70
N PRO A 32 -22.89 4.60 2.06
CA PRO A 32 -22.19 3.78 1.09
C PRO A 32 -21.76 2.48 1.78
N THR A 33 -22.26 1.35 1.28
CA THR A 33 -21.71 0.05 1.65
C THR A 33 -20.30 0.02 1.08
N ILE A 34 -19.30 -0.08 1.95
CA ILE A 34 -17.92 -0.30 1.53
C ILE A 34 -17.89 -1.73 0.98
N THR A 35 -18.12 -1.87 -0.32
CA THR A 35 -17.81 -3.12 -1.02
C THR A 35 -16.32 -3.37 -0.78
N PRO A 36 -15.90 -4.56 -0.30
CA PRO A 36 -14.48 -4.86 -0.23
C PRO A 36 -13.89 -4.64 -1.61
N THR A 37 -13.05 -3.62 -1.75
CA THR A 37 -12.33 -3.34 -2.99
C THR A 37 -11.59 -4.61 -3.36
N ALA A 38 -11.85 -5.15 -4.55
CA ALA A 38 -11.09 -6.26 -5.08
C ALA A 38 -9.60 -5.95 -4.89
N THR A 39 -8.91 -6.79 -4.13
CA THR A 39 -7.44 -6.70 -4.03
C THR A 39 -6.94 -6.73 -5.46
N GLU A 40 -6.23 -5.67 -5.87
CA GLU A 40 -5.73 -5.51 -7.23
C GLU A 40 -5.12 -6.85 -7.68
N ALA A 41 -5.54 -7.36 -8.84
CA ALA A 41 -5.09 -8.66 -9.32
C ALA A 41 -3.62 -8.57 -9.73
N VAL A 42 -2.74 -8.70 -8.75
CA VAL A 42 -1.30 -8.59 -8.93
C VAL A 42 -0.71 -9.91 -9.43
N GLY A 43 0.29 -9.82 -10.30
CA GLY A 43 0.91 -10.96 -11.00
C GLY A 43 1.73 -11.90 -10.12
N PHE A 44 1.90 -11.62 -8.83
CA PHE A 44 2.59 -12.47 -7.86
C PHE A 44 1.84 -12.59 -6.53
N ASP A 45 1.81 -13.81 -6.01
CA ASP A 45 1.41 -14.18 -4.66
C ASP A 45 2.60 -14.17 -3.69
N VAL A 46 2.35 -13.75 -2.45
CA VAL A 46 3.33 -13.92 -1.35
C VAL A 46 3.12 -15.30 -0.75
N GLU A 47 4.13 -16.16 -0.86
CA GLU A 47 4.06 -17.52 -0.30
C GLU A 47 4.53 -17.58 1.15
N GLY A 48 5.42 -16.68 1.55
CA GLY A 48 5.92 -16.67 2.91
C GLY A 48 7.02 -15.65 3.14
N ILE A 49 7.22 -15.36 4.42
CA ILE A 49 8.26 -14.47 4.92
C ILE A 49 9.00 -15.23 6.02
N GLU A 50 10.32 -15.22 5.96
CA GLU A 50 11.18 -15.76 7.00
C GLU A 50 12.16 -14.67 7.46
N GLU A 51 12.50 -14.70 8.75
CA GLU A 51 13.34 -13.69 9.38
C GLU A 51 14.59 -14.33 9.94
N PHE A 52 15.71 -13.67 9.71
CA PHE A 52 17.02 -14.12 10.17
C PHE A 52 17.72 -12.98 10.90
N PRO A 53 18.59 -13.25 11.88
CA PRO A 53 19.38 -12.20 12.49
C PRO A 53 20.27 -11.46 11.48
N ASN A 54 20.35 -10.14 11.58
CA ASN A 54 21.21 -9.27 10.77
C ASN A 54 22.22 -8.53 11.66
N TRP A 55 22.98 -9.29 12.44
CA TRP A 55 23.88 -8.76 13.48
C TRP A 55 24.82 -7.67 12.97
N GLY A 56 24.92 -6.57 13.72
CA GLY A 56 25.85 -5.48 13.46
C GLY A 56 25.46 -4.53 12.32
N ASN A 57 24.36 -4.81 11.60
CA ASN A 57 23.90 -3.97 10.50
C ASN A 57 22.70 -3.15 10.96
N ASN A 58 22.77 -1.82 10.84
CA ASN A 58 21.71 -0.88 11.22
C ASN A 58 20.84 -0.44 10.02
N TRP A 59 20.76 -1.25 8.97
CA TRP A 59 19.98 -1.01 7.76
C TRP A 59 19.06 -2.19 7.45
N LEU A 60 17.99 -1.93 6.68
CA LEU A 60 17.10 -2.97 6.18
C LEU A 60 17.82 -3.80 5.14
N LYS A 61 17.73 -5.12 5.24
CA LYS A 61 18.26 -6.04 4.24
C LYS A 61 17.22 -7.10 3.92
N VAL A 62 16.90 -7.23 2.64
CA VAL A 62 15.87 -8.14 2.13
C VAL A 62 16.44 -8.98 0.99
N GLY A 63 16.17 -10.29 1.04
CA GLY A 63 16.32 -11.18 -0.09
C GLY A 63 14.95 -11.65 -0.57
N ALA A 64 14.73 -11.60 -1.88
CA ALA A 64 13.48 -12.08 -2.50
C ALA A 64 13.72 -13.26 -3.42
N GLN A 65 12.92 -14.30 -3.21
CA GLN A 65 12.79 -15.44 -4.10
C GLN A 65 11.58 -15.19 -5.03
N ILE A 66 11.83 -14.63 -6.22
CA ILE A 66 10.80 -14.32 -7.21
C ILE A 66 10.78 -15.46 -8.23
N LYS A 67 9.73 -16.29 -8.23
CA LYS A 67 9.65 -17.49 -9.07
C LYS A 67 8.46 -17.51 -10.02
N ALA A 68 8.63 -18.17 -11.15
CA ALA A 68 7.57 -18.54 -12.07
C ALA A 68 6.66 -19.59 -11.45
N ASN A 69 5.52 -19.83 -12.09
CA ASN A 69 4.55 -20.81 -11.61
C ASN A 69 5.14 -22.24 -11.54
N ASN A 70 6.06 -22.58 -12.46
CA ASN A 70 6.81 -23.84 -12.47
C ASN A 70 7.95 -23.91 -11.44
N GLY A 71 8.13 -22.88 -10.60
CA GLY A 71 9.16 -22.82 -9.58
C GLY A 71 10.52 -22.29 -10.04
N ALA A 72 10.72 -22.02 -11.34
CA ALA A 72 11.97 -21.45 -11.85
C ALA A 72 12.17 -19.99 -11.38
N PRO A 73 13.39 -19.55 -11.09
CA PRO A 73 13.68 -18.14 -10.79
C PRO A 73 13.29 -17.25 -11.98
N LEU A 74 12.65 -16.12 -11.69
CA LEU A 74 12.27 -15.12 -12.69
C LEU A 74 13.22 -13.93 -12.67
N TRP A 75 13.74 -13.61 -13.85
CA TRP A 75 14.52 -12.40 -14.09
C TRP A 75 13.61 -11.23 -14.50
N GLY A 76 14.17 -10.02 -14.51
CA GLY A 76 13.49 -8.87 -15.09
C GLY A 76 12.58 -8.09 -14.14
N TYR A 77 12.43 -8.50 -12.88
CA TYR A 77 11.62 -7.81 -11.87
C TYR A 77 12.50 -7.07 -10.85
N ARG A 78 11.91 -6.15 -10.10
CA ARG A 78 12.56 -5.39 -9.02
C ARG A 78 11.70 -5.44 -7.74
N LEU A 79 12.26 -5.02 -6.63
CA LEU A 79 11.52 -4.71 -5.41
C LEU A 79 11.40 -3.21 -5.23
N MET A 80 10.24 -2.77 -4.78
CA MET A 80 10.02 -1.45 -4.23
C MET A 80 10.03 -1.53 -2.70
N PHE A 81 10.67 -0.57 -2.06
CA PHE A 81 10.73 -0.39 -0.61
C PHE A 81 10.14 0.98 -0.28
N VAL A 82 9.16 1.03 0.60
CA VAL A 82 8.55 2.28 1.06
C VAL A 82 8.58 2.33 2.58
N LEU A 83 9.10 3.41 3.13
CA LEU A 83 9.06 3.64 4.58
C LEU A 83 7.72 4.30 4.95
N GLU A 84 6.88 3.54 5.67
CA GLU A 84 5.51 3.96 5.99
C GLU A 84 5.51 5.22 6.86
N GLY A 85 4.70 6.20 6.46
CA GLY A 85 4.57 7.49 7.17
C GLY A 85 5.70 8.50 6.92
N ARG A 86 6.75 8.18 6.15
CA ARG A 86 7.87 9.11 5.87
C ARG A 86 7.99 9.57 4.41
N GLY A 87 7.19 9.01 3.50
CA GLY A 87 7.21 9.38 2.08
C GLY A 87 8.51 9.03 1.35
N GLN A 88 9.38 8.22 1.96
CA GLN A 88 10.64 7.80 1.36
C GLN A 88 10.47 6.44 0.70
N SER A 89 11.05 6.28 -0.49
CA SER A 89 11.01 5.02 -1.23
C SER A 89 12.28 4.76 -2.04
N TRP A 90 12.56 3.48 -2.26
CA TRP A 90 13.74 3.00 -2.98
C TRP A 90 13.38 1.80 -3.85
N VAL A 91 14.02 1.70 -5.01
CA VAL A 91 13.86 0.59 -5.94
C VAL A 91 15.15 -0.21 -5.99
N SER A 92 15.06 -1.53 -5.88
CA SER A 92 16.22 -2.40 -6.03
C SER A 92 16.77 -2.38 -7.47
N PRO A 93 17.99 -2.88 -7.67
CA PRO A 93 18.40 -3.41 -8.97
C PRO A 93 17.39 -4.44 -9.50
N GLN A 94 17.39 -4.62 -10.82
CA GLN A 94 16.61 -5.66 -11.46
C GLN A 94 17.26 -7.02 -11.20
N VAL A 95 16.43 -8.06 -11.05
CA VAL A 95 16.92 -9.44 -11.10
C VAL A 95 17.61 -9.64 -12.45
N SER A 96 18.92 -9.85 -12.43
CA SER A 96 19.77 -9.93 -13.62
C SER A 96 20.00 -11.34 -14.11
N ASP A 97 19.68 -12.36 -13.32
CA ASP A 97 19.97 -13.76 -13.62
C ASP A 97 18.73 -14.65 -13.43
N SER A 98 18.65 -15.69 -14.25
CA SER A 98 17.68 -16.79 -14.16
C SER A 98 18.17 -17.91 -13.24
N SER A 99 18.98 -17.59 -12.24
CA SER A 99 19.55 -18.56 -11.30
C SER A 99 19.30 -18.14 -9.84
N TRP A 100 19.44 -19.10 -8.94
CA TRP A 100 19.39 -18.89 -7.50
C TRP A 100 20.79 -18.48 -7.02
N GLY A 101 21.03 -17.17 -6.85
CA GLY A 101 22.40 -16.63 -6.77
C GLY A 101 22.87 -16.19 -5.38
N TYR A 102 21.97 -15.89 -4.45
CA TYR A 102 22.34 -15.36 -3.13
C TYR A 102 21.75 -16.24 -2.02
N SER A 103 22.44 -16.34 -0.88
CA SER A 103 21.95 -17.08 0.28
C SER A 103 21.68 -16.16 1.47
N ALA A 104 20.62 -16.47 2.20
CA ALA A 104 20.39 -15.92 3.53
C ALA A 104 21.64 -16.09 4.41
N PRO A 105 22.03 -15.08 5.23
CA PRO A 105 23.09 -15.28 6.20
C PRO A 105 22.71 -16.41 7.16
N ASN A 106 23.47 -17.50 7.16
CA ASN A 106 23.37 -18.53 8.19
C ASN A 106 24.76 -18.95 8.69
N ARG A 107 24.98 -18.82 10.00
CA ARG A 107 26.18 -19.33 10.67
C ARG A 107 26.02 -20.76 11.21
N LEU A 108 24.81 -21.32 11.22
CA LEU A 108 24.48 -22.48 12.07
C LEU A 108 23.98 -23.76 11.36
N THR A 109 23.75 -23.78 10.03
CA THR A 109 23.32 -25.04 9.34
C THR A 109 23.26 -24.90 7.80
N PRO A 110 23.79 -25.86 7.03
CA PRO A 110 23.52 -25.90 5.59
C PRO A 110 22.08 -26.39 5.38
N LEU A 111 21.15 -25.48 5.02
CA LEU A 111 19.86 -25.84 4.44
C LEU A 111 19.87 -25.33 2.99
N PRO A 112 20.03 -26.20 1.98
CA PRO A 112 20.48 -25.81 0.65
C PRO A 112 19.43 -25.09 -0.22
N ASP A 113 18.12 -25.30 -0.04
CA ASP A 113 17.14 -24.79 -1.02
C ASP A 113 16.24 -23.64 -0.53
N ALA A 114 15.85 -23.61 0.75
CA ALA A 114 14.83 -22.67 1.24
C ALA A 114 15.32 -21.22 1.37
N ARG A 115 16.59 -20.95 1.08
CA ARG A 115 17.28 -19.69 1.42
C ARG A 115 17.98 -19.05 0.25
N LEU A 116 17.87 -19.64 -0.93
CA LEU A 116 18.41 -19.06 -2.14
C LEU A 116 17.45 -18.03 -2.70
N VAL A 117 17.98 -16.85 -3.01
CA VAL A 117 17.23 -15.73 -3.58
C VAL A 117 17.85 -15.31 -4.89
N ASN A 118 17.02 -14.79 -5.80
CA ASN A 118 17.46 -14.22 -7.07
C ASN A 118 17.59 -12.69 -7.02
N LEU A 119 17.19 -12.07 -5.91
CA LEU A 119 17.38 -10.65 -5.67
C LEU A 119 17.72 -10.38 -4.20
N GLN A 120 18.72 -9.56 -3.95
CA GLN A 120 19.04 -9.03 -2.62
C GLN A 120 19.23 -7.52 -2.71
N PHE A 121 18.67 -6.79 -1.75
CA PHE A 121 18.87 -5.35 -1.62
C PHE A 121 18.94 -4.94 -0.14
N ASP A 122 19.70 -3.88 0.13
CA ASP A 122 19.75 -3.25 1.44
C ASP A 122 19.68 -1.72 1.34
N THR A 123 19.21 -1.11 2.42
CA THR A 123 19.07 0.35 2.53
C THR A 123 20.32 1.01 3.10
N ASN A 124 21.48 0.34 3.11
CA ASN A 124 22.71 0.91 3.62
C ASN A 124 23.09 2.18 2.83
N GLY A 125 23.42 3.26 3.54
CA GLY A 125 23.67 4.58 2.93
C GLY A 125 22.42 5.32 2.45
N PHE A 126 21.23 4.73 2.57
CA PHE A 126 19.95 5.31 2.15
C PHE A 126 19.03 5.63 3.32
N ALA A 127 18.89 4.69 4.26
CA ALA A 127 18.05 4.83 5.44
C ALA A 127 18.49 3.88 6.55
N GLU A 128 18.46 4.38 7.78
CA GLU A 128 18.63 3.56 8.98
C GLU A 128 17.38 2.72 9.24
N LEU A 129 17.58 1.49 9.73
CA LEU A 129 16.53 0.50 9.95
C LEU A 129 15.45 1.02 10.90
N GLY A 130 15.86 1.63 12.02
CA GLY A 130 15.01 2.15 13.08
C GLY A 130 13.95 1.17 13.61
N ASP A 131 13.09 1.66 14.51
CA ASP A 131 11.82 1.02 14.83
C ASP A 131 10.77 1.55 13.84
N ASN A 132 10.63 0.88 12.69
CA ASN A 132 9.87 1.37 11.54
C ASN A 132 8.95 0.28 10.95
N VAL A 133 8.02 0.72 10.11
CA VAL A 133 7.22 -0.18 9.26
C VAL A 133 7.61 0.06 7.81
N TRP A 134 8.09 -0.99 7.16
CA TRP A 134 8.51 -0.98 5.76
C TRP A 134 7.51 -1.74 4.91
N GLN A 135 7.13 -1.17 3.78
CA GLN A 135 6.34 -1.84 2.77
C GLN A 135 7.27 -2.33 1.66
N VAL A 136 7.17 -3.61 1.32
CA VAL A 136 7.97 -4.24 0.26
C VAL A 136 7.05 -4.96 -0.71
N TYR A 137 7.25 -4.76 -2.01
CA TYR A 137 6.49 -5.44 -3.05
C TYR A 137 7.28 -5.55 -4.36
N VAL A 138 6.92 -6.52 -5.19
CA VAL A 138 7.48 -6.70 -6.53
C VAL A 138 6.93 -5.63 -7.46
N VAL A 139 7.81 -5.09 -8.30
CA VAL A 139 7.47 -4.22 -9.41
C VAL A 139 8.09 -4.77 -10.71
N ASP A 140 7.56 -4.31 -11.84
CA ASP A 140 8.08 -4.64 -13.16
C ASP A 140 9.54 -4.15 -13.36
N GLY A 141 10.15 -4.52 -14.49
CA GLY A 141 11.54 -4.16 -14.79
C GLY A 141 11.81 -2.67 -14.90
N SER A 142 10.78 -1.87 -15.18
CA SER A 142 10.86 -0.40 -15.20
C SER A 142 10.78 0.21 -13.79
N GLY A 143 10.26 -0.53 -12.81
CA GLY A 143 10.00 -0.04 -11.46
C GLY A 143 8.69 0.72 -11.31
N ALA A 144 7.86 0.81 -12.35
CA ALA A 144 6.68 1.65 -12.40
C ALA A 144 5.40 0.92 -12.00
N ARG A 145 5.26 -0.37 -12.34
CA ARG A 145 4.03 -1.13 -12.11
C ARG A 145 4.20 -2.10 -10.95
N ARG A 146 3.28 -2.05 -9.98
CA ARG A 146 3.19 -3.04 -8.90
C ARG A 146 2.74 -4.39 -9.42
N GLU A 147 3.49 -5.44 -9.07
CA GLU A 147 3.31 -6.82 -9.52
C GLU A 147 3.04 -7.81 -8.37
N SER A 148 3.18 -7.43 -7.10
CA SER A 148 2.70 -8.23 -5.95
C SER A 148 1.84 -7.45 -4.95
N SER A 149 1.17 -8.17 -4.05
CA SER A 149 0.65 -7.58 -2.81
C SER A 149 1.78 -6.96 -1.96
N ILE A 150 1.42 -6.03 -1.08
CA ILE A 150 2.35 -5.37 -0.16
C ILE A 150 2.66 -6.29 1.02
N VAL A 151 3.95 -6.50 1.28
CA VAL A 151 4.46 -7.10 2.51
C VAL A 151 4.84 -5.98 3.48
N ARG A 152 4.32 -6.02 4.71
CA ARG A 152 4.73 -5.12 5.78
C ARG A 152 5.78 -5.78 6.67
N LEU A 153 6.95 -5.16 6.79
CA LEU A 153 8.04 -5.59 7.66
C LEU A 153 8.14 -4.63 8.84
N TYR A 154 8.05 -5.18 10.04
CA TYR A 154 8.21 -4.45 11.30
C TYR A 154 9.65 -4.61 11.76
N THR A 155 10.41 -3.51 11.76
CA THR A 155 11.85 -3.54 12.02
C THR A 155 12.17 -2.98 13.39
N SER A 156 13.32 -3.37 13.94
CA SER A 156 13.89 -2.74 15.13
C SER A 156 15.39 -2.54 14.99
N ALA A 157 15.88 -1.37 15.39
CA ALA A 157 17.30 -1.08 15.43
C ALA A 157 18.04 -1.92 16.49
N SER A 158 17.34 -2.35 17.55
CA SER A 158 17.91 -3.17 18.63
C SER A 158 18.03 -4.65 18.26
N GLN A 159 17.19 -5.12 17.33
CA GLN A 159 17.14 -6.50 16.87
C GLN A 159 17.08 -6.51 15.34
N PRO A 160 18.18 -6.13 14.65
CA PRO A 160 18.18 -6.05 13.21
C PRO A 160 17.98 -7.43 12.60
N LYS A 161 17.11 -7.49 11.58
CA LYS A 161 16.74 -8.72 10.87
C LYS A 161 17.01 -8.60 9.38
N TRP A 162 17.30 -9.75 8.78
CA TRP A 162 17.33 -9.99 7.35
C TRP A 162 16.05 -10.70 6.98
N TYR A 163 15.32 -10.19 6.01
CA TYR A 163 14.03 -10.74 5.62
C TYR A 163 14.14 -11.51 4.32
N HIS A 164 13.72 -12.77 4.35
CA HIS A 164 13.53 -13.60 3.17
C HIS A 164 12.07 -13.57 2.77
N ILE A 165 11.76 -13.14 1.55
CA ILE A 165 10.38 -13.07 1.05
C ILE A 165 10.25 -13.93 -0.20
N ARG A 166 9.28 -14.84 -0.21
CA ARG A 166 8.98 -15.70 -1.36
C ARG A 166 7.78 -15.18 -2.13
N PHE A 167 7.97 -14.92 -3.41
CA PHE A 167 6.94 -14.48 -4.35
C PHE A 167 6.77 -15.50 -5.47
N LYS A 168 5.55 -15.96 -5.72
CA LYS A 168 5.22 -16.87 -6.82
C LYS A 168 4.34 -16.19 -7.86
N ARG A 169 4.72 -16.26 -9.13
CA ARG A 169 3.92 -15.72 -10.24
C ARG A 169 2.55 -16.40 -10.27
N ARG A 170 1.53 -15.58 -10.36
CA ARG A 170 0.13 -15.97 -10.49
C ARG A 170 -0.15 -16.24 -11.97
N PHE A 171 -0.34 -17.52 -12.30
CA PHE A 171 -0.55 -18.11 -13.63
C PHE A 171 0.71 -18.22 -14.52
#